data_AF-A0A6B0D090-F1
#
_entry.id   AF-A0A6B0D090-F1
#
_cell.length_a   1.000
_cell.length_b   1.000
_cell.length_c   1.000
_cell.angle_alpha   90.00
_cell.angle_beta   90.00
_cell.angle_gamma   90.00
#
_symmetry.space_group_name_H-M   'P 1'
#
loop_
_entity.id
_entity.type
_entity.pdbx_description
1 polymer ?
#
loop_
_entity_poly.entity_id
_entity_poly.type
_entity_poly.pdbx_seq_one_letter_code
_entity_poly.pdbx_strand_id
1 'polypeptide(L)'
;MNRQIQTEADELGFFGEYGGQYVPETLMPAIIELKKAYKEAKADPEFQRELEYYLSEYVGRATPLTYAASYTESLGGAKIYLKREDLNHTGAHKINNALGQALLAKR
;
A
#
# COMPACT_ATOMS: atom_id res chain seq x y z
N MET A 1 -18.37 -11.92 -23.06
CA MET A 1 -17.47 -10.75 -23.16
C MET A 1 -16.39 -10.89 -22.10
N ASN A 2 -15.18 -11.31 -22.47
CA ASN A 2 -14.03 -11.30 -21.56
C ASN A 2 -13.49 -9.88 -21.49
N ARG A 3 -13.91 -9.10 -20.48
CA ARG A 3 -13.29 -7.81 -20.20
C ARG A 3 -12.01 -8.10 -19.42
N GLN A 4 -10.86 -7.88 -20.05
CA GLN A 4 -9.57 -8.00 -19.38
C GLN A 4 -9.49 -6.91 -18.29
N ILE A 5 -9.34 -7.32 -17.03
CA ILE A 5 -9.23 -6.40 -15.90
C ILE A 5 -7.83 -5.80 -15.92
N GLN A 6 -7.75 -4.47 -15.99
CA GLN A 6 -6.49 -3.75 -15.85
C GLN A 6 -6.06 -3.75 -14.37
N THR A 7 -4.91 -4.36 -14.06
CA THR A 7 -4.38 -4.48 -12.69
C THR A 7 -3.29 -3.45 -12.36
N GLU A 8 -2.78 -2.74 -13.37
CA GLU A 8 -1.77 -1.69 -13.22
C GLU A 8 -2.20 -0.45 -14.02
N ALA A 9 -1.86 0.73 -13.52
CA ALA A 9 -2.07 1.96 -14.27
C ALA A 9 -1.19 1.98 -15.52
N ASP A 10 -1.65 2.63 -16.58
CA ASP A 10 -0.80 2.88 -17.74
C ASP A 10 0.32 3.91 -17.44
N GLU A 11 1.15 4.23 -18.43
CA GLU A 11 2.25 5.18 -18.24
C GLU A 11 1.79 6.60 -17.87
N LEU A 12 0.55 6.96 -18.19
CA LEU A 12 -0.04 8.25 -17.86
C LEU A 12 -0.78 8.21 -16.50
N GLY A 13 -0.86 7.04 -15.85
CA GLY A 13 -1.50 6.86 -14.56
C GLY A 13 -3.00 6.53 -14.63
N PHE A 14 -3.50 6.09 -15.78
CA PHE A 14 -4.91 5.72 -15.94
C PHE A 14 -5.18 4.22 -15.71
N PHE A 15 -6.28 3.94 -15.02
CA PHE A 15 -7.00 2.67 -15.00
C PHE A 15 -8.28 2.83 -15.82
N GLY A 16 -8.25 2.42 -17.09
CA GLY A 16 -9.30 2.70 -18.06
C GLY A 16 -9.46 4.19 -18.25
N GLU A 17 -10.60 4.74 -17.86
CA GLU A 17 -10.92 6.17 -17.94
C GLU A 17 -10.62 6.94 -16.63
N TYR A 18 -10.18 6.27 -15.56
CA TYR A 18 -9.98 6.88 -14.24
C TYR A 18 -8.50 7.04 -13.90
N GLY A 19 -8.13 8.09 -13.16
CA GLY A 19 -6.75 8.35 -12.76
C GLY A 19 -6.14 9.53 -13.51
N GLY A 20 -4.91 9.40 -13.97
CA GLY A 20 -4.19 10.46 -14.66
C GLY A 20 -3.60 11.53 -13.73
N GLN A 21 -3.16 12.64 -14.31
CA GLN A 21 -2.45 13.73 -13.61
C GLN A 21 -3.09 15.09 -13.96
N TYR A 22 -4.18 15.44 -13.26
CA TYR A 22 -4.88 16.71 -13.42
C TYR A 22 -4.42 17.71 -12.36
N VAL A 23 -3.21 18.23 -12.52
CA VAL A 23 -2.53 19.09 -11.56
C VAL A 23 -1.92 20.32 -12.24
N PRO A 24 -1.61 21.40 -11.51
CA PRO A 24 -0.90 22.54 -12.08
C PRO A 24 0.46 22.15 -12.68
N GLU A 25 0.82 22.77 -13.81
CA GLU A 25 2.10 22.56 -14.50
C GLU A 25 3.30 22.74 -13.55
N THR A 26 3.19 23.65 -12.59
CA THR A 26 4.24 23.92 -11.59
C THR A 26 4.55 22.72 -10.68
N LEU A 27 3.66 21.74 -10.57
CA LEU A 27 3.88 20.51 -9.80
C LEU A 27 4.45 19.36 -10.65
N MET A 28 4.38 19.45 -11.97
CA MET A 28 4.83 18.38 -12.87
C MET A 28 6.29 17.97 -12.66
N PRO A 29 7.25 18.90 -12.47
CA PRO A 29 8.64 18.50 -12.20
C PRO A 29 8.78 17.60 -10.97
N ALA A 30 8.15 17.96 -9.85
CA ALA A 30 8.22 17.18 -8.62
C ALA A 30 7.53 15.80 -8.74
N ILE A 31 6.44 15.72 -9.50
CA ILE A 31 5.73 14.46 -9.73
C ILE A 31 6.56 13.50 -10.61
N ILE A 32 7.22 14.03 -11.64
CA ILE A 32 8.10 13.24 -12.51
C ILE A 32 9.30 12.72 -11.71
N GLU A 33 9.91 13.58 -10.90
CA GLU A 33 10.99 13.21 -9.99
C GLU A 33 10.57 12.10 -9.02
N LEU A 34 9.43 12.27 -8.34
CA LEU A 34 8.87 11.28 -7.43
C LEU A 34 8.60 9.94 -8.13
N LYS A 35 8.01 9.95 -9.34
CA LYS A 35 7.73 8.73 -10.11
C LYS A 35 9.03 7.99 -10.44
N LYS A 36 10.10 8.72 -10.79
CA LYS A 36 11.42 8.15 -11.07
C LYS A 36 12.04 7.55 -9.80
N ALA A 37 12.14 8.33 -8.73
CA ALA A 37 12.71 7.90 -7.45
C ALA A 37 11.98 6.67 -6.89
N TYR A 38 10.64 6.64 -6.97
CA TYR A 38 9.84 5.48 -6.58
C TYR A 38 10.17 4.24 -7.41
N LYS A 39 10.26 4.35 -8.75
CA LYS A 39 10.60 3.21 -9.63
C LYS A 39 11.99 2.64 -9.28
N GLU A 40 12.97 3.51 -9.03
CA GLU A 40 14.33 3.12 -8.63
C GLU A 40 14.34 2.44 -7.26
N ALA A 41 13.70 3.04 -6.24
CA ALA A 41 13.62 2.47 -4.90
C ALA A 41 12.85 1.15 -4.83
N LYS A 42 11.79 1.00 -5.65
CA LYS A 42 11.04 -0.26 -5.76
C LYS A 42 11.91 -1.41 -6.26
N ALA A 43 12.87 -1.15 -7.13
CA ALA A 43 13.77 -2.15 -7.69
C ALA A 43 15.04 -2.39 -6.85
N ASP A 44 15.29 -1.55 -5.84
CA ASP A 44 16.49 -1.59 -5.01
C ASP A 44 16.35 -2.55 -3.81
N PRO A 45 17.13 -3.65 -3.75
CA PRO A 45 17.09 -4.61 -2.64
C PRO A 45 17.43 -4.00 -1.28
N GLU A 46 18.29 -2.98 -1.21
CA GLU A 46 18.65 -2.32 0.06
C GLU A 46 17.45 -1.57 0.63
N PHE A 47 16.73 -0.86 -0.23
CA PHE A 47 15.50 -0.15 0.16
C PHE A 47 14.42 -1.13 0.64
N GLN A 48 14.25 -2.24 -0.06
CA GLN A 48 13.29 -3.28 0.36
C GLN A 48 13.68 -3.87 1.72
N ARG A 49 14.98 -4.12 1.97
CA ARG A 49 15.45 -4.60 3.28
C ARG A 49 15.19 -3.60 4.41
N GLU A 50 15.48 -2.32 4.20
CA GLU A 50 15.24 -1.29 5.21
C GLU A 50 13.74 -1.15 5.49
N LEU A 51 12.89 -1.14 4.45
CA LEU A 51 11.45 -1.10 4.62
C LEU A 51 10.93 -2.33 5.37
N GLU A 52 11.36 -3.54 5.00
CA GLU A 52 10.96 -4.78 5.67
C GLU A 52 11.38 -4.82 7.14
N TYR A 53 12.60 -4.35 7.45
CA TYR A 53 13.08 -4.20 8.82
C TYR A 53 12.13 -3.34 9.65
N TYR A 54 11.77 -2.14 9.19
CA TYR A 54 10.87 -1.28 9.96
C TYR A 54 9.42 -1.81 9.98
N LEU A 55 8.96 -2.47 8.92
CA LEU A 55 7.66 -3.13 8.93
C LEU A 55 7.58 -4.24 10.00
N SER A 56 8.65 -5.03 10.17
CA SER A 56 8.74 -6.04 11.23
C SER A 56 8.91 -5.41 12.61
N GLU A 57 10.02 -4.70 12.81
CA GLU A 57 10.50 -4.33 14.13
C GLU A 57 9.82 -3.10 14.72
N TYR A 58 9.32 -2.19 13.88
CA TYR A 58 8.69 -0.95 14.33
C TYR A 58 7.17 -0.97 14.17
N VAL A 59 6.67 -1.43 13.02
CA VAL A 59 5.21 -1.50 12.78
C VAL A 59 4.58 -2.71 13.49
N GLY A 60 5.32 -3.81 13.66
CA GLY A 60 4.81 -5.04 14.26
C GLY A 60 4.11 -5.96 13.25
N ARG A 61 4.57 -5.97 11.99
CA ARG A 61 4.07 -6.91 10.98
C ARG A 61 4.73 -8.29 11.13
N ALA A 62 4.09 -9.37 10.69
CA ALA A 62 2.76 -9.44 10.09
C ALA A 62 1.62 -9.37 11.10
N THR A 63 0.50 -8.75 10.72
CA THR A 63 -0.71 -8.75 11.54
C THR A 63 -1.46 -10.08 11.44
N PRO A 64 -2.03 -10.59 12.55
CA PRO A 64 -2.75 -11.86 12.56
C PRO A 64 -4.07 -11.79 11.77
N LEU A 65 -4.51 -12.96 11.32
CA LEU A 65 -5.84 -13.17 10.76
C LEU A 65 -6.70 -13.89 11.81
N THR A 66 -7.54 -13.14 12.54
CA THR A 66 -8.29 -13.66 13.69
C THR A 66 -9.63 -14.23 13.24
N TYR A 67 -9.91 -15.50 13.58
CA TYR A 67 -11.25 -16.07 13.40
C TYR A 67 -12.25 -15.47 14.39
N ALA A 68 -13.31 -14.86 13.87
CA ALA A 68 -14.32 -14.16 14.66
C ALA A 68 -15.52 -15.09 14.91
N ALA A 69 -15.38 -15.99 15.89
CA ALA A 69 -16.37 -17.03 16.18
C ALA A 69 -17.75 -16.46 16.50
N SER A 70 -17.86 -15.49 17.42
CA SER A 70 -19.14 -14.90 17.82
C SER A 70 -19.88 -14.23 16.66
N TYR A 71 -19.15 -13.53 15.78
CA TYR A 71 -19.73 -12.93 14.58
C TYR A 71 -20.20 -14.00 13.59
N THR A 72 -19.38 -15.02 13.37
CA THR A 72 -19.70 -16.14 12.48
C THR A 72 -20.99 -16.85 12.93
N GLU A 73 -21.13 -17.11 14.23
CA GLU A 73 -22.33 -17.70 14.82
C GLU A 73 -23.54 -16.77 14.69
N SER A 74 -23.40 -15.50 15.07
CA SER A 74 -24.50 -14.53 15.07
C SER A 74 -25.09 -14.27 13.68
N LEU A 75 -24.27 -14.33 12.63
CA LEU A 75 -24.69 -14.09 11.25
C LEU A 75 -25.12 -15.38 10.52
N GLY A 76 -24.85 -16.55 11.10
CA GLY A 76 -25.31 -17.86 10.59
C GLY A 76 -24.79 -18.24 9.20
N GLY A 77 -23.70 -17.62 8.74
CA GLY A 77 -23.21 -17.73 7.36
C GLY A 77 -21.79 -18.26 7.23
N ALA A 78 -21.02 -17.67 6.31
CA ALA A 78 -19.62 -18.01 6.09
C ALA A 78 -18.75 -17.71 7.33
N LYS A 79 -17.60 -18.38 7.45
CA LYS A 79 -16.59 -18.09 8.48
C LYS A 79 -16.05 -16.68 8.30
N ILE A 80 -16.05 -15.90 9.38
CA ILE A 80 -15.56 -14.52 9.38
C ILE A 80 -14.14 -14.48 9.95
N TYR A 81 -13.23 -13.87 9.21
CA TYR A 81 -11.85 -13.63 9.63
C TYR A 81 -11.54 -12.13 9.55
N LEU A 82 -10.88 -11.62 10.58
CA LEU A 82 -10.48 -10.22 10.68
C LEU A 82 -8.99 -10.11 10.41
N LYS A 83 -8.61 -9.35 9.37
CA LYS A 83 -7.22 -8.97 9.13
C LYS A 83 -6.86 -7.82 10.08
N ARG A 84 -6.08 -8.10 11.11
CA ARG A 84 -5.89 -7.23 12.28
C ARG A 84 -4.92 -6.06 12.07
N GLU A 85 -5.14 -5.24 11.04
CA GLU A 85 -4.33 -4.03 10.80
C GLU A 85 -4.52 -2.96 11.89
N ASP A 86 -5.50 -3.12 12.77
CA ASP A 86 -5.66 -2.35 14.01
C ASP A 86 -4.52 -2.58 15.01
N LEU A 87 -3.77 -3.69 14.88
CA LEU A 87 -2.64 -4.03 15.75
C LEU A 87 -1.30 -3.46 15.28
N ASN A 88 -1.26 -2.80 14.11
CA ASN A 88 -0.06 -2.10 13.69
C ASN A 88 0.29 -1.01 14.72
N HIS A 89 1.57 -0.67 14.87
CA HIS A 89 1.96 0.55 15.56
C HIS A 89 1.19 1.75 14.97
N THR A 90 0.73 2.68 15.82
CA THR A 90 -0.27 3.75 15.53
C THR A 90 -1.74 3.31 15.37
N GLY A 91 -2.04 2.01 15.33
CA GLY A 91 -3.41 1.47 15.31
C GLY A 91 -4.10 1.49 13.95
N ALA A 92 -3.37 1.70 12.85
CA ALA A 92 -3.94 1.78 11.50
C ALA A 92 -3.01 1.23 10.42
N HIS A 93 -3.59 0.76 9.31
CA HIS A 93 -2.85 0.33 8.12
C HIS A 93 -2.06 1.45 7.42
N LYS A 94 -2.35 2.72 7.75
CA LYS A 94 -1.73 3.90 7.09
C LYS A 94 -0.23 3.99 7.32
N ILE A 95 0.27 3.48 8.46
CA ILE A 95 1.70 3.48 8.78
C ILE A 95 2.54 2.73 7.75
N ASN A 96 1.99 1.67 7.13
CA ASN A 96 2.67 0.90 6.09
C ASN A 96 3.08 1.80 4.91
N ASN A 97 2.16 2.67 4.47
CA ASN A 97 2.42 3.62 3.39
C ASN A 97 3.28 4.79 3.87
N ALA A 98 2.98 5.36 5.04
CA ALA A 98 3.70 6.52 5.56
C ALA A 98 5.20 6.21 5.75
N LEU A 99 5.53 5.03 6.27
CA LEU A 99 6.91 4.58 6.44
C LEU A 99 7.64 4.44 5.10
N GLY A 100 7.02 3.81 4.10
CA GLY A 100 7.61 3.70 2.76
C GLY A 100 7.87 5.07 2.12
N GLN A 101 6.94 6.02 2.26
CA GLN A 101 7.12 7.38 1.76
C GLN A 101 8.18 8.15 2.54
N ALA A 102 8.25 7.98 3.87
CA ALA A 102 9.27 8.62 4.70
C ALA A 102 10.68 8.11 4.36
N LEU A 103 10.83 6.79 4.14
CA LEU A 103 12.09 6.21 3.67
C LEU A 103 12.47 6.71 2.28
N LEU A 104 11.50 6.83 1.37
CA LEU A 104 11.75 7.38 0.04
C LEU A 104 12.20 8.85 0.10
N ALA A 105 11.62 9.64 1.00
CA ALA A 105 11.98 11.05 1.18
C ALA A 105 13.35 11.25 1.88
N LYS A 106 13.81 10.28 2.67
CA LYS A 106 15.12 10.29 3.34
C LYS A 106 16.27 10.07 2.35
N ARG A 107 16.02 9.31 1.28
CA ARG A 107 16.99 8.91 0.26
C ARG A 107 17.41 10.09 -0.61
#